data_AF-A0A846AZP6-F1
#
_entry.id   AF-A0A846AZP6-F1
#
_cell.length_a   1.000
_cell.length_b   1.000
_cell.length_c   1.000
_cell.angle_alpha   90.00
_cell.angle_beta   90.00
_cell.angle_gamma   90.00
#
_symmetry.space_group_name_H-M   'P 1'
#
loop_
_entity.id
_entity.type
_entity.pdbx_description
1 polymer ?
#
loop_
_entity_poly.entity_id
_entity_poly.type
_entity_poly.pdbx_seq_one_letter_code
_entity_poly.pdbx_strand_id
1 'polypeptide(L)'
;RGKDRVEYWHGDPDTGQWKCERNKVRVPGLVHEASTMWIGDDEEAVVGLDYQLKGVENIYITGASLWPTGGSWNPTLTMVALAQHLADNLTEQAKETKT
;
A
#
# COMPACT_ATOMS: atom_id res chain seq x y z
N ARG A 1 1.43 -24.04 -12.58
CA ARG A 1 2.89 -24.14 -12.86
C ARG A 1 3.39 -22.72 -13.07
N GLY A 2 4.18 -22.17 -12.15
CA GLY A 2 4.58 -20.74 -12.21
C GLY A 2 5.77 -20.42 -11.31
N LYS A 3 5.82 -21.03 -10.11
CA LYS A 3 6.94 -20.85 -9.17
C LYS A 3 8.32 -21.18 -9.76
N ASP A 4 8.41 -22.14 -10.68
CA ASP A 4 9.68 -22.61 -11.27
C ASP A 4 10.15 -21.74 -12.45
N ARG A 5 9.38 -20.70 -12.82
CA ARG A 5 9.71 -19.74 -13.89
C ARG A 5 10.07 -18.35 -13.37
N VAL A 6 10.03 -18.15 -12.06
CA VAL A 6 10.35 -16.85 -11.46
C VAL A 6 11.87 -16.73 -11.38
N GLU A 7 12.40 -15.71 -12.04
CA GLU A 7 13.80 -15.32 -11.95
C GLU A 7 13.92 -14.01 -11.15
N TYR A 8 15.02 -13.86 -10.43
CA TYR A 8 15.36 -12.68 -9.64
C TYR A 8 16.62 -12.05 -10.21
N TRP A 9 16.75 -10.73 -10.13
CA TRP A 9 17.98 -10.03 -10.50
C TRP A 9 19.06 -10.23 -9.43
N HIS A 10 20.27 -10.62 -9.85
CA HIS A 10 21.42 -10.83 -8.98
C HIS A 10 22.60 -9.98 -9.42
N GLY A 11 23.20 -9.24 -8.48
CA GLY A 11 24.36 -8.38 -8.73
C GLY A 11 23.99 -6.90 -8.79
N ASP A 12 24.90 -6.08 -9.31
CA ASP A 12 24.68 -4.64 -9.48
C ASP A 12 23.53 -4.35 -10.46
N PRO A 13 22.83 -3.21 -10.33
CA PRO A 13 21.70 -2.86 -11.20
C PRO A 13 22.01 -2.91 -12.70
N ASP A 14 23.24 -2.55 -13.09
CA ASP A 14 23.62 -2.41 -14.50
C ASP A 14 24.38 -3.61 -15.09
N THR A 15 24.95 -4.48 -14.25
CA THR A 15 25.83 -5.59 -14.68
C THR A 15 25.40 -6.96 -14.17
N GLY A 16 24.28 -7.03 -13.46
CA GLY A 16 23.72 -8.26 -12.89
C GLY A 16 23.17 -9.25 -13.94
N GLN A 17 22.61 -10.34 -13.42
CA GLN A 17 22.01 -11.41 -14.22
C GLN A 17 20.75 -11.97 -13.55
N TRP A 18 19.81 -12.45 -14.37
CA TRP A 18 18.61 -13.14 -13.89
C TRP A 18 18.94 -14.59 -13.49
N LYS A 19 18.44 -15.03 -12.32
CA LYS A 19 18.58 -16.42 -11.84
C LYS A 19 17.29 -16.91 -11.19
N CYS A 20 16.98 -18.19 -11.31
CA CYS A 20 15.87 -18.84 -10.59
C CYS A 20 16.09 -18.98 -9.07
N GLU A 21 17.28 -18.63 -8.57
CA GLU A 21 17.59 -18.63 -7.14
C GLU A 21 17.10 -17.34 -6.48
N ARG A 22 16.44 -17.43 -5.33
CA ARG A 22 16.06 -16.25 -4.55
C ARG A 22 17.13 -15.94 -3.52
N ASN A 23 17.81 -14.80 -3.67
CA ASN A 23 18.67 -14.26 -2.61
C ASN A 23 17.79 -13.93 -1.40
N LYS A 24 18.12 -14.51 -0.24
CA LYS A 24 17.48 -14.16 1.03
C LYS A 24 18.10 -12.88 1.56
N VAL A 25 17.78 -11.75 0.94
CA VAL A 25 18.11 -10.44 1.51
C VAL A 25 17.18 -10.24 2.70
N ARG A 26 17.67 -10.57 3.89
CA ARG A 26 16.98 -10.28 5.14
C ARG A 26 17.57 -9.00 5.71
N VAL A 27 16.83 -7.91 5.61
CA VAL A 27 17.19 -6.68 6.33
C VAL A 27 17.09 -7.00 7.83
N PRO A 28 18.17 -6.81 8.62
CA PRO A 28 18.12 -6.99 10.07
C PRO A 28 17.42 -5.78 10.70
N GLY A 29 16.12 -5.65 10.49
CA GLY A 29 15.33 -4.53 10.98
C GLY A 29 13.83 -4.79 10.88
N LEU A 30 13.05 -4.13 11.74
CA LEU A 30 11.61 -4.03 11.59
C LEU A 30 11.30 -2.94 10.56
N VAL A 31 10.50 -3.27 9.54
CA VAL A 31 10.11 -2.33 8.48
C VAL A 31 8.59 -2.23 8.50
N HIS A 32 8.05 -1.44 9.43
CA HIS A 32 6.61 -1.23 9.67
C HIS A 32 6.29 0.27 9.85
N GLU A 33 6.93 1.11 9.05
CA GLU A 33 6.63 2.55 9.01
C GLU A 33 5.15 2.77 8.68
N ALA A 34 4.51 3.63 9.45
CA ALA A 34 3.08 3.91 9.38
C ALA A 34 2.80 5.38 9.76
N SER A 35 1.54 5.78 9.68
CA SER A 35 1.04 7.07 10.16
C SER A 35 1.55 8.31 9.41
N THR A 36 2.13 8.17 8.22
CA THR A 36 2.70 9.31 7.48
C THR A 36 1.66 10.26 6.90
N MET A 37 0.41 9.82 6.72
CA MET A 37 -0.70 10.63 6.21
C MET A 37 -2.01 10.13 6.82
N TRP A 38 -2.30 10.54 8.06
CA TRP A 38 -3.40 9.94 8.80
C TRP A 38 -4.77 10.34 8.26
N ILE A 39 -5.71 9.41 8.43
CA ILE A 39 -7.12 9.54 8.06
C ILE A 39 -7.92 10.15 9.21
N GLY A 40 -8.84 11.06 8.91
CA GLY A 40 -9.71 11.67 9.91
C GLY A 40 -10.67 12.72 9.34
N ASP A 41 -11.66 13.08 10.15
CA ASP A 41 -12.64 14.13 9.86
C ASP A 41 -12.29 15.49 10.50
N ASP A 42 -11.32 15.52 11.43
CA ASP A 42 -10.78 16.74 12.02
C ASP A 42 -9.96 17.58 11.03
N GLU A 43 -9.69 18.85 11.36
CA GLU A 43 -8.94 19.77 10.49
C GLU A 43 -7.47 19.40 10.33
N GLU A 44 -6.90 18.65 11.28
CA GLU A 44 -5.48 18.30 11.26
C GLU A 44 -5.24 17.13 10.28
N ALA A 45 -6.21 16.23 10.11
CA ALA A 45 -6.14 15.09 9.23
C ALA A 45 -5.92 15.49 7.78
N VAL A 46 -4.97 14.86 7.11
CA VAL A 46 -4.62 15.14 5.72
C VAL A 46 -5.40 14.27 4.72
N VAL A 47 -5.97 13.15 5.16
CA VAL A 47 -6.79 12.26 4.34
C VAL A 47 -8.21 12.19 4.91
N GLY A 48 -9.22 12.33 4.06
CA GLY A 48 -10.63 12.19 4.43
C GLY A 48 -11.05 10.74 4.67
N LEU A 49 -12.20 10.52 5.32
CA LEU A 49 -12.76 9.18 5.57
C LEU A 49 -13.12 8.41 4.29
N ASP A 50 -13.16 9.12 3.15
CA ASP A 50 -13.34 8.61 1.79
C ASP A 50 -12.02 8.26 1.09
N TYR A 51 -10.91 8.25 1.84
CA TYR A 51 -9.53 8.00 1.35
C TYR A 51 -8.98 9.11 0.47
N GLN A 52 -9.70 10.20 0.22
CA GLN A 52 -9.23 11.27 -0.64
C GLN A 52 -8.26 12.19 0.11
N LEU A 53 -7.16 12.55 -0.55
CA LEU A 53 -6.24 13.58 -0.05
C LEU A 53 -6.96 14.93 0.00
N LYS A 54 -7.00 15.56 1.17
CA LYS A 54 -7.70 16.85 1.33
C LYS A 54 -7.08 17.91 0.43
N GLY A 55 -7.94 18.66 -0.27
CA GLY A 55 -7.53 19.74 -1.17
C GLY A 55 -7.00 19.29 -2.54
N VAL A 56 -7.02 17.99 -2.85
CA VAL A 56 -6.63 17.47 -4.17
C VAL A 56 -7.69 16.53 -4.73
N GLU A 57 -8.07 16.75 -5.99
CA GLU A 57 -9.03 15.90 -6.67
C GLU A 57 -8.39 14.60 -7.18
N ASN A 58 -9.12 13.49 -7.12
CA ASN A 58 -8.76 12.22 -7.74
C ASN A 58 -7.41 11.62 -7.27
N ILE A 59 -6.97 11.97 -6.05
CA ILE A 59 -5.83 11.35 -5.38
C ILE A 59 -6.33 10.69 -4.09
N TYR A 60 -6.06 9.40 -3.98
CA TYR A 60 -6.47 8.57 -2.86
C TYR A 60 -5.25 7.95 -2.16
N ILE A 61 -5.30 7.90 -0.84
CA ILE A 61 -4.23 7.37 0.02
C ILE A 61 -4.76 6.13 0.72
N THR A 62 -3.96 5.06 0.79
CA THR A 62 -4.33 3.83 1.51
C THR A 62 -3.09 3.12 2.08
N GLY A 63 -3.32 2.03 2.81
CA GLY A 63 -2.27 1.25 3.44
C GLY A 63 -1.78 1.84 4.76
N ALA A 64 -0.50 1.68 5.06
CA ALA A 64 0.06 1.95 6.38
C ALA A 64 0.13 3.44 6.74
N SER A 65 -0.03 4.34 5.78
CA SER A 65 -0.02 5.78 6.03
C SER A 65 -1.20 6.26 6.88
N LEU A 66 -2.34 5.55 6.85
CA LEU A 66 -3.63 6.08 7.30
C LEU A 66 -3.87 6.03 8.81
N TRP A 67 -3.44 4.98 9.50
CA TRP A 67 -3.73 4.87 10.94
C TRP A 67 -2.73 5.69 11.76
N PRO A 68 -3.17 6.49 12.73
CA PRO A 68 -2.30 7.40 13.49
C PRO A 68 -1.33 6.65 14.41
N THR A 69 -1.65 5.43 14.84
CA THR A 69 -0.80 4.60 15.69
C THR A 69 -0.72 3.16 15.20
N GLY A 70 0.50 2.62 15.13
CA GLY A 70 0.72 1.19 14.91
C GLY A 70 0.40 0.39 16.17
N GLY A 71 -0.70 -0.37 16.16
CA GLY A 71 -1.13 -1.18 17.32
C GLY A 71 -0.73 -2.65 17.28
N SER A 72 -0.31 -3.17 16.12
CA SER A 72 -0.01 -4.60 15.90
C SER A 72 1.28 -4.78 15.12
N TRP A 73 1.89 -5.95 15.28
CA TRP A 73 3.11 -6.34 14.58
C TRP A 73 2.91 -6.57 13.07
N ASN A 74 1.69 -6.88 12.61
CA ASN A 74 1.49 -7.34 11.23
C ASN A 74 0.53 -6.40 10.48
N PRO A 75 1.01 -5.26 9.95
CA PRO A 75 0.13 -4.25 9.34
C PRO A 75 -0.48 -4.71 8.01
N THR A 76 0.16 -5.64 7.30
CA THR A 76 -0.17 -5.98 5.91
C THR A 76 -1.63 -6.40 5.71
N LEU A 77 -2.21 -7.18 6.64
CA LEU A 77 -3.60 -7.62 6.49
C LEU A 77 -4.57 -6.42 6.53
N THR A 78 -4.34 -5.48 7.44
CA THR A 78 -5.11 -4.25 7.53
C THR A 78 -4.92 -3.40 6.27
N MET A 79 -3.68 -3.27 5.77
CA MET A 79 -3.41 -2.53 4.53
C MET A 79 -4.20 -3.08 3.34
N VAL A 80 -4.24 -4.41 3.21
CA VAL A 80 -4.98 -5.10 2.14
C VAL A 80 -6.49 -4.88 2.29
N ALA A 81 -7.03 -4.90 3.51
CA ALA A 81 -8.44 -4.63 3.76
C ALA A 81 -8.82 -3.18 3.37
N LEU A 82 -8.00 -2.19 3.74
CA LEU A 82 -8.22 -0.79 3.35
C LEU A 82 -8.14 -0.58 1.83
N ALA A 83 -7.22 -1.26 1.15
CA ALA A 83 -7.10 -1.19 -0.31
C ALA A 83 -8.32 -1.79 -1.02
N GLN A 84 -8.87 -2.91 -0.52
CA GLN A 84 -10.10 -3.50 -1.05
C GLN A 84 -11.29 -2.59 -0.81
N HIS A 85 -11.43 -2.05 0.40
CA HIS A 85 -12.53 -1.13 0.72
C HIS A 85 -12.50 0.14 -0.15
N LEU A 86 -11.32 0.70 -0.42
CA LEU A 86 -11.18 1.80 -1.39
C LEU A 86 -11.62 1.38 -2.80
N ALA A 87 -11.21 0.21 -3.26
CA ALA A 87 -11.59 -0.29 -4.58
C ALA A 87 -13.11 -0.46 -4.72
N ASP A 88 -13.77 -0.97 -3.67
CA ASP A 88 -15.22 -1.11 -3.62
C ASP A 88 -15.91 0.27 -3.72
N ASN A 89 -15.46 1.25 -2.92
CA ASN A 89 -16.00 2.61 -2.93
C ASN A 89 -15.89 3.27 -4.31
N LEU A 90 -14.71 3.19 -4.95
CA LEU A 90 -14.50 3.77 -6.28
C LEU A 90 -15.33 3.04 -7.35
N THR A 91 -15.52 1.73 -7.20
CA THR A 91 -16.33 0.94 -8.12
C THR A 91 -17.80 1.32 -8.03
N GLU A 92 -18.34 1.53 -6.83
CA GLU A 92 -19.72 1.99 -6.64
C GLU A 92 -19.92 3.41 -7.17
N GLN A 93 -19.03 4.36 -6.84
CA GLN A 93 -19.08 5.74 -7.37
C GLN A 93 -19.07 5.78 -8.91
N ALA A 94 -18.27 4.90 -9.53
CA ALA A 94 -18.19 4.81 -10.99
C ALA A 94 -19.47 4.24 -11.64
N LYS A 95 -20.28 3.47 -10.89
CA LYS A 95 -21.61 3.01 -11.37
C LYS A 95 -22.63 4.13 -11.27
N GLU A 96 -22.63 4.88 -10.16
CA GLU A 96 -23.54 6.00 -9.94
C GLU A 96 -23.36 7.09 -11.00
N THR A 97 -22.11 7.44 -11.32
CA THR A 97 -21.79 8.47 -12.33
C THR A 97 -22.25 8.11 -13.76
N LYS A 98 -22.51 6.81 -14.03
CA LYS A 98 -22.94 6.34 -15.36
C LYS A 98 -24.46 6.30 -15.55
N THR A 99 -25.22 6.64 -14.51
CA THR A 99 -26.70 6.63 -14.51
C THR A 99 -27.23 8.05 -14.70
#